data_AF-A0A4V1LTR0-F1
#
_entry.id   AF-A0A4V1LTR0-F1
#
_cell.length_a   1.000
_cell.length_b   1.000
_cell.length_c   1.000
_cell.angle_alpha   90.00
_cell.angle_beta   90.00
_cell.angle_gamma   90.00
#
_symmetry.space_group_name_H-M   'P 1'
#
loop_
_entity.id
_entity.type
_entity.pdbx_description
1 polymer ?
#
loop_
_entity_poly.entity_id
_entity_poly.type
_entity_poly.pdbx_seq_one_letter_code
_entity_poly.pdbx_strand_id
1 'polypeptide(L)'
;MKRRKYLNTYLATWDSAYSIGHEKVDQEHKKLFEIASKAYKCQNNKAELMSIIKELIKYTKFHFSNEENYMESIGYKNVEEHKSIHKEIVNKLNQLIKKLKTSSIEENIKELSDFINTNLLQHILLVDKKVHHTMKSREDLKKHFAWKNSYEVKNEKIDNEHKELFKLAIEALNYHDKDIKKHIKITINKLYEYMKYHFENEEKYMASIEYPHLKEHIAQHKKIINEMNSFIKSIPLLTLIDFERKLIEYIDIWLIGHIIYEDRKIVNENNSY
;
A
#
# COMPACT_ATOMS: atom_id res chain seq x y z
N MET A 1 10.75 -35.41 6.51
CA MET A 1 10.71 -34.01 6.97
C MET A 1 9.31 -33.47 6.69
N LYS A 2 8.39 -33.54 7.67
CA LYS A 2 6.97 -33.20 7.48
C LYS A 2 6.82 -31.68 7.40
N ARG A 3 6.42 -31.15 6.24
CA ARG A 3 5.90 -29.77 6.11
C ARG A 3 4.70 -29.65 7.06
N ARG A 4 4.78 -28.78 8.06
CA ARG A 4 3.64 -28.47 8.93
C ARG A 4 2.56 -27.81 8.06
N LYS A 5 1.50 -28.57 7.78
CA LYS A 5 0.14 -28.07 7.54
C LYS A 5 -0.24 -27.23 8.77
N TYR A 6 -1.09 -26.22 8.63
CA TYR A 6 -1.52 -25.26 9.67
C TYR A 6 -0.59 -24.03 9.84
N LEU A 7 -0.79 -23.05 8.96
CA LEU A 7 -1.22 -21.68 9.29
C LEU A 7 -1.39 -20.94 7.96
N ASN A 8 -2.61 -20.50 7.65
CA ASN A 8 -2.89 -19.57 6.57
C ASN A 8 -2.43 -18.16 6.98
N THR A 9 -1.15 -18.03 7.38
CA THR A 9 -0.54 -16.76 7.79
C THR A 9 0.46 -16.37 6.74
N TYR A 10 0.01 -15.53 5.82
CA TYR A 10 0.90 -14.81 4.92
C TYR A 10 1.57 -13.68 5.71
N LEU A 11 2.90 -13.70 5.80
CA LEU A 11 3.67 -12.53 6.22
C LEU A 11 4.26 -11.91 4.96
N ALA A 12 3.91 -10.64 4.70
CA ALA A 12 4.60 -9.88 3.68
C ALA A 12 6.11 -9.87 3.97
N THR A 13 6.89 -10.27 2.96
CA THR A 13 8.33 -10.04 2.93
C THR A 13 8.59 -8.81 2.08
N TRP A 14 9.73 -8.14 2.26
CA TRP A 14 10.01 -6.96 1.45
C TRP A 14 9.98 -7.29 -0.05
N ASP A 15 9.10 -6.60 -0.76
CA ASP A 15 9.04 -6.58 -2.23
C ASP A 15 9.50 -5.20 -2.70
N SER A 16 10.26 -5.17 -3.80
CA SER A 16 10.60 -3.94 -4.52
C SER A 16 9.38 -3.05 -4.86
N ALA A 17 8.19 -3.65 -4.99
CA ALA A 17 6.93 -2.94 -5.18
C ALA A 17 6.56 -2.01 -4.02
N TYR A 18 7.07 -2.27 -2.81
CA TYR A 18 6.80 -1.47 -1.60
C TYR A 18 7.71 -0.24 -1.49
N SER A 19 8.69 -0.09 -2.38
CA SER A 19 9.57 1.06 -2.40
C SER A 19 8.79 2.36 -2.59
N ILE A 20 9.05 3.33 -1.72
CA ILE A 20 8.51 4.69 -1.87
C ILE A 20 9.41 5.56 -2.76
N GLY A 21 10.60 5.06 -3.12
CA GLY A 21 11.58 5.76 -3.95
C GLY A 21 12.53 6.67 -3.17
N HIS A 22 12.63 6.47 -1.86
CA HIS A 22 13.59 7.15 -1.00
C HIS A 22 14.54 6.11 -0.38
N GLU A 23 15.75 5.99 -0.92
CA GLU A 23 16.68 4.89 -0.60
C GLU A 23 16.87 4.66 0.91
N LYS A 24 17.17 5.69 1.70
CA LYS A 24 17.39 5.53 3.15
C LYS A 24 16.17 4.96 3.88
N VAL A 25 14.99 5.51 3.60
CA VAL A 25 13.71 5.06 4.17
C VAL A 25 13.37 3.65 3.71
N ASP A 26 13.58 3.33 2.42
CA ASP A 26 13.39 1.99 1.89
C ASP A 26 14.34 0.95 2.56
N GLN A 27 15.56 1.34 2.96
CA GLN A 27 16.45 0.45 3.73
C GLN A 27 15.93 0.22 5.16
N GLU A 28 15.36 1.23 5.80
CA GLU A 28 14.71 1.08 7.10
C GLU A 28 13.46 0.19 7.00
N HIS A 29 12.63 0.37 5.96
CA HIS A 29 11.50 -0.51 5.69
C HIS A 29 11.95 -1.96 5.50
N LYS A 30 12.93 -2.21 4.62
CA LYS A 30 13.52 -3.55 4.43
C LYS A 30 13.92 -4.17 5.76
N LYS A 31 14.56 -3.39 6.64
CA LYS A 31 15.00 -3.88 7.94
C LYS A 31 13.83 -4.26 8.86
N LEU A 32 12.72 -3.52 8.85
CA LEU A 32 11.49 -3.90 9.57
C LEU A 32 10.97 -5.27 9.11
N PHE A 33 10.89 -5.50 7.80
CA PHE A 33 10.47 -6.79 7.24
C PHE A 33 11.45 -7.92 7.56
N GLU A 34 12.76 -7.67 7.52
CA GLU A 34 13.79 -8.63 7.93
C GLU A 34 13.63 -9.07 9.39
N ILE A 35 13.42 -8.12 10.31
CA ILE A 35 13.21 -8.40 11.73
C ILE A 35 11.94 -9.22 11.91
N ALA A 36 10.82 -8.80 11.29
CA ALA A 36 9.55 -9.51 11.36
C ALA A 36 9.65 -10.94 10.84
N SER A 37 10.40 -11.16 9.75
CA SER A 37 10.61 -12.48 9.15
C SER A 37 11.34 -13.46 10.07
N LYS A 38 12.12 -12.99 11.06
CA LYS A 38 12.75 -13.86 12.06
C LYS A 38 11.70 -14.60 12.92
N ALA A 39 10.55 -13.97 13.19
CA ALA A 39 9.51 -14.54 14.05
C ALA A 39 8.96 -15.87 13.53
N TYR A 40 8.93 -16.04 12.20
CA TYR A 40 8.47 -17.26 11.54
C TYR A 40 9.44 -18.43 11.60
N LYS A 41 10.72 -18.15 11.84
CA LYS A 41 11.75 -19.17 12.00
C LYS A 41 11.83 -19.68 13.45
N CYS A 42 11.09 -19.07 14.36
CA CYS A 42 11.07 -19.41 15.77
C CYS A 42 10.48 -20.81 15.98
N GLN A 43 11.27 -21.73 16.53
CA GLN A 43 10.87 -23.13 16.75
C GLN A 43 10.13 -23.31 18.08
N ASN A 44 8.97 -22.68 18.23
CA ASN A 44 8.15 -22.72 19.44
C ASN A 44 8.87 -22.19 20.71
N ASN A 45 9.72 -21.17 20.57
CA ASN A 45 10.38 -20.52 21.70
C ASN A 45 9.76 -19.13 22.01
N LYS A 46 8.94 -19.05 23.07
CA LYS A 46 8.30 -17.78 23.49
C LYS A 46 9.32 -16.68 23.83
N ALA A 47 10.45 -17.03 24.43
CA ALA A 47 11.47 -16.05 24.82
C ALA A 47 12.15 -15.44 23.59
N GLU A 48 12.45 -16.27 22.59
CA GLU A 48 12.98 -15.83 21.30
C GLU A 48 11.97 -14.93 20.56
N LEU A 49 10.71 -15.36 20.44
CA LEU A 49 9.65 -14.54 19.83
C LEU A 49 9.49 -13.19 20.55
N MET A 50 9.53 -13.18 21.89
CA MET A 50 9.49 -11.95 22.66
C MET A 50 10.70 -11.05 22.40
N SER A 51 11.89 -11.61 22.23
CA SER A 51 13.08 -10.84 21.85
C SER A 51 12.93 -10.21 20.47
N ILE A 52 12.39 -10.95 19.49
CA ILE A 52 12.17 -10.45 18.13
C ILE A 52 11.14 -9.32 18.12
N ILE A 53 10.02 -9.46 18.83
CA ILE A 53 9.00 -8.38 18.89
C ILE A 53 9.56 -7.13 19.61
N LYS A 54 10.40 -7.29 20.64
CA LYS A 54 11.10 -6.16 21.27
C LYS A 54 12.08 -5.48 20.31
N GLU A 55 12.83 -6.25 19.53
CA GLU A 55 13.71 -5.75 18.47
C GLU A 55 12.90 -4.95 17.44
N LEU A 56 11.76 -5.50 16.99
CA LEU A 56 10.85 -4.84 16.05
C LEU A 56 10.34 -3.51 16.61
N ILE A 57 9.84 -3.47 17.85
CA ILE A 57 9.37 -2.22 18.48
C ILE A 57 10.46 -1.17 18.55
N LYS A 58 11.67 -1.56 18.96
CA LYS A 58 12.81 -0.64 19.05
C LYS A 58 13.13 -0.06 17.68
N TYR A 59 13.15 -0.91 16.65
CA TYR A 59 13.48 -0.48 15.30
C TYR A 59 12.36 0.37 14.65
N THR A 60 11.09 0.01 14.86
CA THR A 60 9.93 0.83 14.43
C THR A 60 9.99 2.23 15.01
N LYS A 61 10.28 2.37 16.31
CA LYS A 61 10.44 3.69 16.94
C LYS A 61 11.61 4.49 16.36
N PHE A 62 12.72 3.83 16.07
CA PHE A 62 13.88 4.46 15.44
C PHE A 62 13.53 4.99 14.04
N HIS A 63 12.92 4.14 13.20
CA HIS A 63 12.48 4.50 11.87
C HIS A 63 11.50 5.68 11.88
N PHE A 64 10.43 5.60 12.70
CA PHE A 64 9.46 6.69 12.83
C PHE A 64 10.10 8.00 13.31
N SER A 65 11.06 7.94 14.23
CA SER A 65 11.78 9.15 14.64
C SER A 65 12.59 9.76 13.49
N ASN A 66 13.24 8.94 12.65
CA ASN A 66 13.98 9.43 11.49
C ASN A 66 13.04 10.06 10.45
N GLU A 67 11.91 9.40 10.18
CA GLU A 67 10.90 9.92 9.25
C GLU A 67 10.26 11.22 9.76
N GLU A 68 9.92 11.30 11.04
CA GLU A 68 9.38 12.51 11.67
C GLU A 68 10.35 13.68 11.57
N ASN A 69 11.64 13.46 11.88
CA ASN A 69 12.68 14.47 11.72
C ASN A 69 12.81 14.91 10.25
N TYR A 70 12.72 13.96 9.31
CA TYR A 70 12.74 14.27 7.88
C TYR A 70 11.52 15.09 7.46
N MET A 71 10.31 14.70 7.87
CA MET A 71 9.06 15.43 7.62
C MET A 71 9.12 16.87 8.14
N GLU A 72 9.65 17.08 9.34
CA GLU A 72 9.85 18.41 9.92
C GLU A 72 10.85 19.22 9.10
N SER A 73 11.97 18.61 8.69
CA SER A 73 13.02 19.30 7.91
C SER A 73 12.54 19.80 6.54
N ILE A 74 11.54 19.14 5.94
CA ILE A 74 10.96 19.54 4.65
C ILE A 74 9.65 20.32 4.81
N GLY A 75 9.22 20.63 6.03
CA GLY A 75 7.98 21.35 6.32
C GLY A 75 6.71 20.61 5.87
N TYR A 76 6.67 19.29 6.02
CA TYR A 76 5.52 18.48 5.64
C TYR A 76 4.27 18.88 6.45
N LYS A 77 3.22 19.34 5.74
CA LYS A 77 2.04 19.95 6.36
C LYS A 77 1.25 19.03 7.29
N ASN A 78 1.28 17.71 7.03
CA ASN A 78 0.50 16.72 7.78
C ASN A 78 1.35 15.95 8.82
N VAL A 79 2.47 16.52 9.27
CA VAL A 79 3.39 15.84 10.22
C VAL A 79 2.70 15.39 11.51
N GLU A 80 1.80 16.19 12.08
CA GLU A 80 1.12 15.83 13.33
C GLU A 80 0.11 14.69 13.17
N GLU A 81 -0.60 14.66 12.04
CA GLU A 81 -1.48 13.55 11.68
C GLU A 81 -0.67 12.25 11.50
N HIS A 82 0.46 12.36 10.80
CA HIS A 82 1.38 11.25 10.57
C HIS A 82 1.95 10.70 11.90
N LYS A 83 2.43 11.57 12.80
CA LYS A 83 2.88 11.20 14.17
C LYS A 83 1.80 10.49 14.98
N SER A 84 0.54 10.86 14.82
CA SER A 84 -0.57 10.18 15.48
C SER A 84 -0.70 8.73 15.00
N ILE A 85 -0.58 8.48 13.70
CA ILE A 85 -0.57 7.13 13.11
C ILE A 85 0.60 6.31 13.67
N HIS A 86 1.81 6.87 13.71
CA HIS A 86 2.98 6.21 14.31
C HIS A 86 2.73 5.78 15.76
N LYS A 87 2.15 6.67 16.57
CA LYS A 87 1.83 6.39 17.96
C LYS A 87 0.84 5.22 18.09
N GLU A 88 -0.17 5.15 17.22
CA GLU A 88 -1.11 4.03 17.19
C GLU A 88 -0.44 2.71 16.80
N ILE A 89 0.41 2.71 15.78
CA ILE A 89 1.16 1.53 15.35
C ILE A 89 2.05 1.01 16.48
N VAL A 90 2.78 1.90 17.16
CA VAL A 90 3.61 1.55 18.32
C VAL A 90 2.75 1.02 19.47
N ASN A 91 1.58 1.60 19.73
CA ASN A 91 0.66 1.10 20.76
C ASN A 91 0.17 -0.31 20.46
N LYS A 92 -0.20 -0.61 19.20
CA LYS A 92 -0.59 -1.96 18.77
C LYS A 92 0.54 -2.97 18.97
N LEU A 93 1.78 -2.63 18.61
CA LEU A 93 2.93 -3.49 18.89
C LEU A 93 3.14 -3.77 20.38
N ASN A 94 3.01 -2.75 21.23
CA ASN A 94 3.11 -2.93 22.68
C ASN A 94 2.00 -3.83 23.22
N GLN A 95 0.81 -3.82 22.63
CA GLN A 95 -0.28 -4.74 22.98
C GLN A 95 0.06 -6.18 22.60
N LEU A 96 0.67 -6.42 21.43
CA LEU A 96 1.15 -7.75 21.04
C LEU A 96 2.13 -8.32 22.08
N ILE A 97 3.08 -7.51 22.57
CA ILE A 97 4.00 -7.94 23.64
C ILE A 97 3.26 -8.35 24.92
N LYS A 98 2.20 -7.63 25.30
CA LYS A 98 1.43 -7.95 26.51
C LYS A 98 0.72 -9.31 26.36
N LYS A 99 0.17 -9.58 25.17
CA LYS A 99 -0.53 -10.83 24.84
C LYS A 99 0.39 -12.05 24.72
N LEU A 100 1.67 -11.87 24.38
CA LEU A 100 2.66 -12.96 24.30
C LEU A 100 2.67 -13.88 25.54
N LYS A 101 2.39 -13.32 26.72
CA LYS A 101 2.39 -14.06 27.99
C LYS A 101 1.23 -15.06 28.10
N THR A 102 0.08 -14.75 27.50
CA THR A 102 -1.17 -15.49 27.69
C THR A 102 -1.54 -16.35 26.48
N SER A 103 -1.15 -15.95 25.27
CA SER A 103 -1.52 -16.65 24.03
C SER A 103 -0.52 -17.73 23.62
N SER A 104 -0.96 -18.66 22.76
CA SER A 104 -0.09 -19.66 22.11
C SER A 104 0.93 -18.99 21.17
N ILE A 105 2.02 -19.69 20.81
CA ILE A 105 3.03 -19.12 19.91
C ILE A 105 2.44 -18.90 18.52
N GLU A 106 1.62 -19.84 18.08
CA GLU A 106 0.93 -19.86 16.80
C GLU A 106 0.00 -18.66 16.67
N GLU A 107 -0.82 -18.36 17.68
CA GLU A 107 -1.67 -17.16 17.71
C GLU A 107 -0.83 -15.88 17.69
N ASN A 108 0.28 -15.83 18.43
CA ASN A 108 1.13 -14.65 18.46
C ASN A 108 1.84 -14.40 17.12
N ILE A 109 2.27 -15.46 16.43
CA ILE A 109 2.83 -15.36 15.07
C ILE A 109 1.74 -14.86 14.11
N LYS A 110 0.52 -15.39 14.21
CA LYS A 110 -0.61 -14.90 13.41
C LYS A 110 -0.89 -13.41 13.66
N GLU A 111 -1.05 -13.00 14.91
CA GLU A 111 -1.31 -11.59 15.24
C GLU A 111 -0.17 -10.67 14.79
N LEU A 112 1.09 -11.10 14.92
CA LEU A 112 2.23 -10.35 14.39
C LEU A 112 2.13 -10.20 12.86
N SER A 113 1.71 -11.24 12.16
CA SER A 113 1.62 -11.23 10.70
C SER A 113 0.51 -10.32 10.21
N ASP A 114 -0.66 -10.44 10.84
CA ASP A 114 -1.78 -9.54 10.64
C ASP A 114 -1.35 -8.09 10.91
N PHE A 115 -0.56 -7.85 11.96
CA PHE A 115 -0.02 -6.53 12.26
C PHE A 115 0.92 -6.01 11.16
N ILE A 116 1.88 -6.81 10.68
CA ILE A 116 2.82 -6.39 9.65
C ILE A 116 2.08 -6.03 8.35
N ASN A 117 1.12 -6.85 7.93
CA ASN A 117 0.35 -6.60 6.71
C ASN A 117 -0.56 -5.37 6.87
N THR A 118 -1.35 -5.30 7.95
CA THR A 118 -2.40 -4.28 8.09
C THR A 118 -1.94 -2.95 8.68
N ASN A 119 -0.78 -2.91 9.34
CA ASN A 119 -0.26 -1.68 9.93
C ASN A 119 1.00 -1.23 9.20
N LEU A 120 2.06 -2.04 9.13
CA LEU A 120 3.31 -1.58 8.50
C LEU A 120 3.20 -1.48 6.98
N LEU A 121 2.82 -2.57 6.30
CA LEU A 121 2.76 -2.56 4.84
C LEU A 121 1.74 -1.54 4.32
N GLN A 122 0.55 -1.50 4.91
CA GLN A 122 -0.46 -0.51 4.55
C GLN A 122 0.02 0.94 4.78
N HIS A 123 0.69 1.20 5.91
CA HIS A 123 1.26 2.52 6.21
C HIS A 123 2.31 2.94 5.17
N ILE A 124 3.26 2.06 4.83
CA ILE A 124 4.27 2.32 3.80
C ILE A 124 3.64 2.69 2.46
N LEU A 125 2.64 1.91 2.03
CA LEU A 125 2.00 2.09 0.72
C LEU A 125 1.09 3.32 0.65
N LEU A 126 0.39 3.66 1.74
CA LEU A 126 -0.68 4.66 1.74
C LEU A 126 -0.33 5.97 2.45
N VAL A 127 0.66 5.97 3.35
CA VAL A 127 0.99 7.11 4.23
C VAL A 127 2.39 7.63 3.90
N ASP A 128 3.44 6.83 4.06
CA ASP A 128 4.85 7.24 3.90
C ASP A 128 5.11 7.73 2.47
N LYS A 129 4.49 7.04 1.51
CA LYS A 129 4.53 7.41 0.10
C LYS A 129 4.02 8.85 -0.14
N LYS A 130 3.03 9.34 0.62
CA LYS A 130 2.54 10.73 0.53
C LYS A 130 3.61 11.74 0.88
N VAL A 131 4.42 11.47 1.91
CA VAL A 131 5.53 12.34 2.33
C VAL A 131 6.49 12.52 1.16
N HIS A 132 6.91 11.42 0.55
CA HIS A 132 7.84 11.46 -0.58
C HIS A 132 7.26 12.16 -1.82
N HIS A 133 5.95 12.01 -2.07
CA HIS A 133 5.28 12.72 -3.16
C HIS A 133 5.24 14.23 -3.01
N THR A 134 5.30 14.78 -1.80
CA THR A 134 5.29 16.24 -1.62
C THR A 134 6.48 16.96 -2.24
N MET A 135 7.56 16.22 -2.49
CA MET A 135 8.81 16.72 -3.05
C MET A 135 9.03 16.30 -4.51
N LYS A 136 8.18 15.42 -5.08
CA LYS A 136 8.30 14.97 -6.47
C LYS A 136 7.57 15.89 -7.42
N SER A 137 8.27 16.31 -8.48
CA SER A 137 7.63 16.99 -9.60
C SER A 137 6.86 16.01 -10.49
N ARG A 138 5.93 16.53 -11.30
CA ARG A 138 5.24 15.75 -12.35
C ARG A 138 6.25 15.07 -13.29
N GLU A 139 7.30 15.78 -13.68
CA GLU A 139 8.32 15.23 -14.59
C GLU A 139 9.12 14.10 -13.92
N ASP A 140 9.43 14.22 -12.63
CA ASP A 140 10.12 13.14 -11.91
C ASP A 140 9.24 11.92 -11.72
N LEU A 141 7.94 12.09 -11.51
CA LEU A 141 7.01 10.96 -11.52
C LEU A 141 7.00 10.28 -12.89
N LYS A 142 6.81 11.05 -13.99
CA LYS A 142 6.74 10.50 -15.36
C LYS A 142 7.96 9.64 -15.73
N LYS A 143 9.16 10.01 -15.27
CA LYS A 143 10.39 9.23 -15.54
C LYS A 143 10.34 7.81 -14.97
N HIS A 144 9.61 7.60 -13.87
CA HIS A 144 9.64 6.35 -13.11
C HIS A 144 8.28 5.64 -13.08
N PHE A 145 7.22 6.29 -13.54
CA PHE A 145 5.86 5.76 -13.54
C PHE A 145 5.65 4.86 -14.77
N ALA A 146 5.76 3.56 -14.54
CA ALA A 146 5.54 2.53 -15.55
C ALA A 146 5.03 1.25 -14.88
N TRP A 147 4.36 0.40 -15.67
CA TRP A 147 4.05 -0.95 -15.25
C TRP A 147 5.33 -1.73 -14.95
N LYS A 148 5.32 -2.49 -13.86
CA LYS A 148 6.44 -3.35 -13.43
C LYS A 148 5.92 -4.76 -13.18
N ASN A 149 6.73 -5.77 -13.45
CA ASN A 149 6.37 -7.16 -13.17
C ASN A 149 6.10 -7.40 -11.67
N SER A 150 6.65 -6.55 -10.80
CA SER A 150 6.37 -6.54 -9.36
C SER A 150 4.95 -6.08 -9.00
N TYR A 151 4.10 -5.71 -9.96
CA TYR A 151 2.69 -5.37 -9.74
C TYR A 151 1.74 -6.48 -10.19
N GLU A 152 2.27 -7.54 -10.82
CA GLU A 152 1.43 -8.62 -11.33
C GLU A 152 0.66 -9.31 -10.21
N VAL A 153 -0.62 -9.56 -10.46
CA VAL A 153 -1.49 -10.38 -9.62
C VAL A 153 -1.52 -11.84 -10.09
N LYS A 154 -0.87 -12.15 -11.22
CA LYS A 154 -0.82 -13.50 -11.83
C LYS A 154 -2.14 -13.96 -12.43
N ASN A 155 -2.94 -13.00 -12.86
CA ASN A 155 -4.11 -13.21 -13.71
C ASN A 155 -3.94 -12.35 -14.95
N GLU A 156 -3.68 -12.97 -16.10
CA GLU A 156 -3.34 -12.26 -17.33
C GLU A 156 -4.39 -11.23 -17.75
N LYS A 157 -5.68 -11.53 -17.55
CA LYS A 157 -6.76 -10.61 -17.89
C LYS A 157 -6.72 -9.36 -17.01
N ILE A 158 -6.62 -9.55 -15.69
CA ILE A 158 -6.54 -8.45 -14.72
C ILE A 158 -5.23 -7.65 -14.92
N ASP A 159 -4.10 -8.33 -15.11
CA ASP A 159 -2.81 -7.69 -15.37
C ASP A 159 -2.82 -6.84 -16.65
N ASN A 160 -3.58 -7.26 -17.68
CA ASN A 160 -3.75 -6.48 -18.90
C ASN A 160 -4.64 -5.25 -18.70
N GLU A 161 -5.71 -5.35 -17.88
CA GLU A 161 -6.53 -4.20 -17.48
C GLU A 161 -5.72 -3.21 -16.62
N HIS A 162 -4.89 -3.68 -15.69
CA HIS A 162 -3.97 -2.84 -14.95
C HIS A 162 -2.98 -2.10 -15.86
N LYS A 163 -2.38 -2.79 -16.84
CA LYS A 163 -1.50 -2.13 -17.82
C LYS A 163 -2.20 -1.02 -18.58
N GLU A 164 -3.49 -1.19 -18.91
CA GLU A 164 -4.26 -0.16 -19.59
C GLU A 164 -4.57 1.03 -18.66
N LEU A 165 -4.91 0.78 -17.39
CA LEU A 165 -5.02 1.83 -16.37
C LEU A 165 -3.75 2.67 -16.27
N PHE A 166 -2.58 2.03 -16.30
CA PHE A 166 -1.29 2.74 -16.31
C PHE A 166 -1.11 3.60 -17.57
N LYS A 167 -1.50 3.12 -18.76
CA LYS A 167 -1.43 3.92 -19.99
C LYS A 167 -2.32 5.16 -19.91
N LEU A 168 -3.56 5.01 -19.43
CA LEU A 168 -4.50 6.12 -19.25
C LEU A 168 -4.00 7.12 -18.20
N ALA A 169 -3.40 6.63 -17.11
CA ALA A 169 -2.74 7.45 -16.10
C ALA A 169 -1.58 8.27 -16.68
N ILE A 170 -0.75 7.66 -17.53
CA ILE A 170 0.33 8.37 -18.24
C ILE A 170 -0.23 9.40 -19.22
N GLU A 171 -1.32 9.10 -19.94
CA GLU A 171 -2.01 10.08 -20.81
C GLU A 171 -2.48 11.30 -20.00
N ALA A 172 -3.02 11.09 -18.80
CA ALA A 172 -3.46 12.17 -17.92
C ALA A 172 -2.31 13.06 -17.44
N LEU A 173 -1.11 12.49 -17.24
CA LEU A 173 0.10 13.24 -16.89
C LEU A 173 0.70 14.01 -18.08
N ASN A 174 0.32 13.70 -19.32
CA ASN A 174 0.90 14.23 -20.55
C ASN A 174 0.09 15.37 -21.20
N TYR A 175 0.14 16.56 -20.59
CA TYR A 175 -0.25 17.82 -21.23
C TYR A 175 0.98 18.71 -21.46
N HIS A 176 1.24 19.07 -22.70
CA HIS A 176 2.13 20.15 -23.13
C HIS A 176 1.33 21.00 -24.13
N ASP A 177 1.36 22.34 -23.98
CA ASP A 177 0.76 23.33 -24.91
C ASP A 177 -0.72 23.15 -25.29
N LYS A 178 -1.49 22.40 -24.47
CA LYS A 178 -2.94 22.20 -24.62
C LYS A 178 -3.71 23.14 -23.69
N ASP A 179 -5.01 23.32 -23.95
CA ASP A 179 -5.94 23.72 -22.90
C ASP A 179 -5.91 22.64 -21.81
N ILE A 180 -5.13 22.93 -20.76
CA ILE A 180 -4.83 22.02 -19.66
C ILE A 180 -6.12 21.54 -19.02
N LYS A 181 -7.10 22.42 -18.81
CA LYS A 181 -8.39 22.08 -18.19
C LYS A 181 -9.18 21.11 -19.06
N LYS A 182 -9.20 21.34 -20.37
CA LYS A 182 -9.88 20.44 -21.33
C LYS A 182 -9.18 19.09 -21.41
N HIS A 183 -7.85 19.06 -21.54
CA HIS A 183 -7.07 17.81 -21.57
C HIS A 183 -7.31 16.98 -20.31
N ILE A 184 -7.12 17.59 -19.14
CA ILE A 184 -7.34 16.96 -17.84
C ILE A 184 -8.75 16.36 -17.75
N LYS A 185 -9.78 17.14 -18.09
CA LYS A 185 -11.17 16.67 -18.00
C LYS A 185 -11.39 15.44 -18.87
N ILE A 186 -10.83 15.42 -20.09
CA ILE A 186 -10.95 14.28 -21.00
C ILE A 186 -10.21 13.06 -20.45
N THR A 187 -8.94 13.22 -20.08
CA THR A 187 -8.10 12.08 -19.66
C THR A 187 -8.53 11.49 -18.32
N ILE A 188 -8.94 12.34 -17.36
CA ILE A 188 -9.45 11.86 -16.07
C ILE A 188 -10.78 11.13 -16.25
N ASN A 189 -11.67 11.60 -17.12
CA ASN A 189 -12.90 10.87 -17.41
C ASN A 189 -12.62 9.52 -18.09
N LYS A 190 -11.66 9.43 -19.01
CA LYS A 190 -11.24 8.16 -19.59
C LYS A 190 -10.74 7.18 -18.52
N LEU A 191 -9.84 7.66 -17.64
CA LEU A 191 -9.33 6.86 -16.52
C LEU A 191 -10.46 6.40 -15.60
N TYR A 192 -11.39 7.29 -15.26
CA TYR A 192 -12.55 7.00 -14.41
C TYR A 192 -13.45 5.90 -15.00
N GLU A 193 -13.83 6.02 -16.27
CA GLU A 193 -14.70 5.02 -16.90
C GLU A 193 -13.99 3.67 -17.03
N TYR A 194 -12.68 3.66 -17.33
CA TYR A 194 -11.92 2.42 -17.41
C TYR A 194 -11.71 1.77 -16.04
N MET A 195 -11.52 2.56 -14.98
CA MET A 195 -11.48 2.03 -13.60
C MET A 195 -12.78 1.32 -13.22
N LYS A 196 -13.94 1.91 -13.54
CA LYS A 196 -15.23 1.25 -13.31
C LYS A 196 -15.37 -0.05 -14.06
N TYR A 197 -14.96 -0.06 -15.34
CA TYR A 197 -14.96 -1.25 -16.18
C TYR A 197 -14.08 -2.36 -15.59
N HIS A 198 -12.86 -2.02 -15.19
CA HIS A 198 -11.92 -2.93 -14.55
C HIS A 198 -12.48 -3.49 -13.23
N PHE A 199 -12.98 -2.63 -12.33
CA PHE A 199 -13.58 -3.07 -11.07
C PHE A 199 -14.76 -4.02 -11.28
N GLU A 200 -15.64 -3.75 -12.26
CA GLU A 200 -16.74 -4.66 -12.59
C GLU A 200 -16.23 -6.04 -13.07
N ASN A 201 -15.18 -6.06 -13.89
CA ASN A 201 -14.58 -7.30 -14.37
C ASN A 201 -13.87 -8.09 -13.26
N GLU A 202 -13.15 -7.39 -12.40
CA GLU A 202 -12.47 -7.97 -11.24
C GLU A 202 -13.49 -8.55 -10.26
N GLU A 203 -14.53 -7.80 -9.90
CA GLU A 203 -15.60 -8.27 -9.01
C GLU A 203 -16.32 -9.51 -9.56
N LYS A 204 -16.56 -9.57 -10.88
CA LYS A 204 -17.10 -10.77 -11.54
C LYS A 204 -16.15 -11.96 -11.43
N TYR A 205 -14.85 -11.73 -11.60
CA TYR A 205 -13.84 -12.78 -11.45
C TYR A 205 -13.77 -13.27 -10.00
N MET A 206 -13.71 -12.36 -9.03
CA MET A 206 -13.71 -12.66 -7.60
C MET A 206 -14.96 -13.44 -7.18
N ALA A 207 -16.14 -13.10 -7.73
CA ALA A 207 -17.36 -13.86 -7.52
C ALA A 207 -17.27 -15.27 -8.11
N SER A 208 -16.67 -15.43 -9.30
CA SER A 208 -16.53 -16.73 -9.98
C SER A 208 -15.61 -17.71 -9.26
N ILE A 209 -14.69 -17.21 -8.44
CA ILE A 209 -13.76 -18.01 -7.62
C ILE A 209 -14.15 -18.04 -6.14
N GLU A 210 -15.36 -17.55 -5.80
CA GLU A 210 -15.87 -17.49 -4.42
C GLU A 210 -14.92 -16.79 -3.43
N TYR A 211 -14.27 -15.71 -3.87
CA TYR A 211 -13.29 -15.01 -3.05
C TYR A 211 -13.91 -14.51 -1.72
N PRO A 212 -13.36 -14.93 -0.56
CA PRO A 212 -14.00 -14.70 0.75
C PRO A 212 -14.23 -13.23 1.12
N HIS A 213 -13.36 -12.34 0.64
CA HIS A 213 -13.38 -10.90 0.98
C HIS A 213 -13.99 -10.02 -0.11
N LEU A 214 -14.83 -10.59 -0.99
CA LEU A 214 -15.46 -9.86 -2.11
C LEU A 214 -16.27 -8.65 -1.64
N LYS A 215 -17.01 -8.77 -0.53
CA LYS A 215 -17.86 -7.66 -0.06
C LYS A 215 -17.03 -6.47 0.40
N GLU A 216 -15.94 -6.73 1.11
CA GLU A 216 -14.98 -5.73 1.57
C GLU A 216 -14.29 -5.07 0.38
N HIS A 217 -13.86 -5.86 -0.61
CA HIS A 217 -13.21 -5.34 -1.83
C HIS A 217 -14.14 -4.45 -2.65
N ILE A 218 -15.41 -4.84 -2.86
CA ILE A 218 -16.44 -4.00 -3.51
C ILE A 218 -16.61 -2.66 -2.74
N ALA A 219 -16.56 -2.69 -1.41
CA ALA A 219 -16.67 -1.47 -0.62
C ALA A 219 -15.47 -0.54 -0.83
N GLN A 220 -14.27 -1.08 -1.02
CA GLN A 220 -13.07 -0.32 -1.36
C GLN A 220 -13.19 0.31 -2.76
N HIS A 221 -13.62 -0.44 -3.77
CA HIS A 221 -13.90 0.10 -5.10
C HIS A 221 -14.89 1.27 -5.06
N LYS A 222 -16.01 1.11 -4.33
CA LYS A 222 -16.99 2.17 -4.16
C LYS A 222 -16.39 3.43 -3.53
N LYS A 223 -15.52 3.26 -2.52
CA LYS A 223 -14.80 4.38 -1.91
C LYS A 223 -13.92 5.09 -2.92
N ILE A 224 -13.13 4.36 -3.71
CA ILE A 224 -12.28 4.90 -4.77
C ILE A 224 -13.09 5.73 -5.77
N ILE A 225 -14.19 5.17 -6.27
CA ILE A 225 -15.08 5.83 -7.23
C ILE A 225 -15.69 7.11 -6.64
N ASN A 226 -16.08 7.10 -5.37
CA ASN A 226 -16.63 8.28 -4.70
C ASN A 226 -15.57 9.40 -4.52
N GLU A 227 -14.35 9.03 -4.15
CA GLU A 227 -13.24 9.97 -4.04
C GLU A 227 -12.87 10.57 -5.40
N MET A 228 -12.76 9.73 -6.44
CA MET A 228 -12.46 10.19 -7.80
C MET A 228 -13.55 11.12 -8.36
N ASN A 229 -14.83 10.82 -8.10
CA ASN A 229 -15.94 11.71 -8.44
C ASN A 229 -15.83 13.08 -7.75
N SER A 230 -15.44 13.08 -6.46
CA SER A 230 -15.24 14.30 -5.69
C SER A 230 -14.07 15.11 -6.24
N PHE A 231 -12.97 14.43 -6.63
CA PHE A 231 -11.84 15.05 -7.29
C PHE A 231 -12.24 15.68 -8.63
N ILE A 232 -12.93 14.95 -9.50
CA ILE A 232 -13.41 15.44 -10.81
C ILE A 232 -14.24 16.72 -10.65
N LYS A 233 -15.16 16.74 -9.67
CA LYS A 233 -15.97 17.93 -9.37
C LYS A 233 -15.13 19.11 -8.89
N SER A 234 -14.02 18.86 -8.19
CA SER A 234 -13.13 19.90 -7.68
C SER A 234 -12.18 20.51 -8.72
N ILE A 235 -11.93 19.82 -9.85
CA ILE A 235 -10.97 20.24 -10.89
C ILE A 235 -11.07 21.74 -11.27
N PRO A 236 -12.27 22.33 -11.48
CA PRO A 236 -12.38 23.74 -11.86
C PRO A 236 -11.83 24.73 -10.83
N LEU A 237 -11.74 24.31 -9.56
CA LEU A 237 -11.34 25.13 -8.41
C LEU A 237 -9.86 24.96 -8.05
N LEU A 238 -9.18 23.95 -8.60
CA LEU A 238 -7.80 23.63 -8.24
C LEU A 238 -6.81 24.50 -9.01
N THR A 239 -5.71 24.86 -8.34
CA THR A 239 -4.52 25.32 -9.03
C THR A 239 -3.90 24.17 -9.83
N LEU A 240 -3.05 24.48 -10.82
CA LEU A 240 -2.35 23.45 -11.57
C LEU A 240 -1.51 22.55 -10.66
N ILE A 241 -0.86 23.14 -9.66
CA ILE A 241 -0.02 22.42 -8.68
C ILE A 241 -0.87 21.49 -7.81
N ASP A 242 -2.03 21.95 -7.33
CA ASP A 242 -2.92 21.12 -6.51
C ASP A 242 -3.54 19.99 -7.31
N PHE A 243 -3.88 20.26 -8.58
CA PHE A 243 -4.32 19.23 -9.51
C PHE A 243 -3.24 18.17 -9.72
N GLU A 244 -2.00 18.56 -10.04
CA GLU A 244 -0.88 17.64 -10.23
C GLU A 244 -0.67 16.79 -8.99
N ARG A 245 -0.62 17.40 -7.80
CA ARG A 245 -0.46 16.68 -6.53
C ARG A 245 -1.56 15.63 -6.30
N LYS A 246 -2.82 16.01 -6.51
CA LYS A 246 -3.94 15.06 -6.39
C LYS A 246 -3.87 13.95 -7.43
N LEU A 247 -3.55 14.27 -8.67
CA LEU A 247 -3.42 13.28 -9.74
C LEU A 247 -2.33 12.24 -9.40
N ILE A 248 -1.18 12.71 -8.91
CA ILE A 248 -0.09 11.86 -8.44
C ILE A 248 -0.56 10.95 -7.29
N GLU A 249 -1.31 11.49 -6.33
CA GLU A 249 -1.87 10.72 -5.22
C GLU A 249 -2.84 9.61 -5.70
N TYR A 250 -3.75 9.92 -6.63
CA TYR A 250 -4.65 8.89 -7.18
C TYR A 250 -3.92 7.78 -7.94
N ILE A 251 -2.91 8.16 -8.73
CA ILE A 251 -2.23 7.22 -9.60
C ILE A 251 -1.18 6.38 -8.84
N ASP A 252 -0.32 7.00 -8.04
CA ASP A 252 0.81 6.30 -7.44
C ASP A 252 0.50 5.75 -6.04
N ILE A 253 -0.47 6.33 -5.32
CA ILE A 253 -0.86 5.83 -4.00
C ILE A 253 -2.11 4.96 -4.10
N TRP A 254 -3.18 5.48 -4.70
CA TRP A 254 -4.43 4.72 -4.74
C TRP A 254 -4.39 3.55 -5.70
N LEU A 255 -4.14 3.78 -7.00
CA LEU A 255 -4.14 2.70 -7.99
C LEU A 255 -3.05 1.66 -7.69
N ILE A 256 -1.80 2.10 -7.56
CA ILE A 256 -0.69 1.17 -7.29
C ILE A 256 -0.81 0.54 -5.90
N GLY A 257 -1.20 1.31 -4.87
CA GLY A 257 -1.41 0.78 -3.54
C GLY A 257 -2.51 -0.27 -3.51
N HIS A 258 -3.63 -0.05 -4.21
CA HIS A 258 -4.72 -1.02 -4.32
C HIS A 258 -4.26 -2.30 -5.03
N ILE A 259 -3.59 -2.20 -6.18
CA ILE A 259 -3.05 -3.37 -6.90
C ILE A 259 -2.11 -4.19 -6.00
N ILE A 260 -1.19 -3.51 -5.31
CA ILE A 260 -0.18 -4.18 -4.49
C ILE A 260 -0.78 -4.77 -3.22
N TYR A 261 -1.66 -4.02 -2.55
CA TYR A 261 -2.16 -4.35 -1.22
C TYR A 261 -3.43 -5.18 -1.24
N GLU A 262 -4.31 -5.01 -2.23
CA GLU A 262 -5.61 -5.66 -2.30
C GLU A 262 -5.66 -6.70 -3.42
N ASP A 263 -5.43 -6.32 -4.68
CA ASP A 263 -5.68 -7.19 -5.84
C ASP A 263 -4.76 -8.42 -5.84
N ARG A 264 -3.52 -8.27 -5.34
CA ARG A 264 -2.59 -9.40 -5.12
C ARG A 264 -3.13 -10.46 -4.16
N LYS A 265 -4.03 -10.11 -3.23
CA LYS A 265 -4.65 -11.09 -2.31
C LYS A 265 -5.60 -12.04 -3.04
N ILE A 266 -6.26 -11.57 -4.10
CA ILE A 266 -7.26 -12.32 -4.87
C ILE A 266 -6.68 -13.65 -5.36
N VAL A 267 -5.43 -13.66 -5.83
CA VAL A 267 -4.78 -14.88 -6.36
C VAL A 267 -3.95 -15.61 -5.29
N ASN A 268 -3.41 -14.89 -4.31
CA ASN A 268 -2.60 -15.50 -3.26
C ASN A 268 -3.42 -16.33 -2.26
N GLU A 269 -4.64 -15.92 -1.93
CA GLU A 269 -5.49 -16.64 -0.98
C GLU A 269 -6.15 -17.90 -1.58
N ASN A 270 -6.28 -17.96 -2.91
CA ASN A 270 -6.84 -19.12 -3.61
C ASN A 270 -5.85 -20.28 -3.79
N ASN A 271 -4.56 -20.07 -3.54
CA ASN A 271 -3.55 -21.13 -3.57
C ASN A 271 -3.35 -21.83 -2.20
N SER A 272 -4.19 -21.52 -1.21
CA SER A 272 -4.10 -22.04 0.16
C SER A 272 -5.02 -23.23 0.47
N TYR A 273 -5.66 -23.84 -0.54
CA TYR A 273 -6.54 -25.01 -0.39
C TYR A 273 -5.87 -26.34 -0.74
#